data_AF-A0A6I5RG79-F1
#
_entry.id   AF-A0A6I5RG79-F1
#
_cell.length_a   1.000
_cell.length_b   1.000
_cell.length_c   1.000
_cell.angle_alpha   90.00
_cell.angle_beta   90.00
_cell.angle_gamma   90.00
#
_symmetry.space_group_name_H-M   'P 1'
#
loop_
_entity.id
_entity.type
_entity.pdbx_description
1 polymer ?
#
loop_
_entity_poly.entity_id
_entity_poly.type
_entity_poly.pdbx_seq_one_letter_code
_entity_poly.pdbx_strand_id
1 'polypeptide(L)'
;MSSAKAFSHASTLKVNRFLKALDWTTTRLGLNAPPIVELAYLRSLPVGTFGCAWANHLDTQGLQPFTGGSRRQQLHDGVHVLTGYGTDPLGEAEVQAFLLGAKFHPIHLILMAGLLRSLNRSLQPHRILRSNVRSRLQAAYQRGQQAQFDPDTWQPETLWEQSLSAVTAQFGLGLN
;
A
#
# COMPACT_ATOMS: atom_id res chain seq x y z
N MET A 1 27.40 14.18 -1.24
CA MET A 1 26.14 13.48 -1.62
C MET A 1 26.26 12.01 -1.28
N SER A 2 25.88 11.54 -0.08
CA SER A 2 25.92 10.09 0.22
C SER A 2 25.09 9.63 1.45
N SER A 3 24.73 10.52 2.38
CA SER A 3 24.09 10.06 3.64
C SER A 3 22.57 9.90 3.59
N ALA A 4 21.86 10.66 2.74
CA ALA A 4 20.38 10.63 2.70
C ALA A 4 19.80 9.38 2.01
N LYS A 5 20.50 8.85 0.99
CA LYS A 5 20.11 7.61 0.27
C LYS A 5 20.23 6.37 1.17
N ALA A 6 21.28 6.29 1.98
CA ALA A 6 21.48 5.16 2.90
C ALA A 6 20.48 5.17 4.07
N PHE A 7 20.09 6.36 4.55
CA PHE A 7 19.10 6.50 5.63
C PHE A 7 17.69 6.11 5.18
N SER A 8 17.32 6.47 3.93
CA SER A 8 16.09 6.05 3.28
C SER A 8 16.00 4.52 3.19
N HIS A 9 17.01 3.85 2.64
CA HIS A 9 16.98 2.40 2.41
C HIS A 9 16.87 1.56 3.71
N ALA A 10 17.59 1.96 4.77
CA ALA A 10 17.55 1.26 6.05
C ALA A 10 16.22 1.44 6.80
N SER A 11 15.54 2.57 6.60
CA SER A 11 14.20 2.82 7.16
C SER A 11 13.11 2.03 6.43
N THR A 12 13.20 1.92 5.10
CA THR A 12 12.29 1.11 4.26
C THR A 12 12.36 -0.37 4.63
N LEU A 13 13.58 -0.92 4.81
CA LEU A 13 13.77 -2.31 5.25
C LEU A 13 13.19 -2.59 6.65
N LYS A 14 13.21 -1.61 7.57
CA LYS A 14 12.67 -1.78 8.93
C LYS A 14 11.15 -1.71 8.98
N VAL A 15 10.52 -0.84 8.18
CA VAL A 15 9.05 -0.80 8.05
C VAL A 15 8.53 -2.05 7.35
N ASN A 16 9.21 -2.48 6.28
CA ASN A 16 8.89 -3.73 5.60
C ASN A 16 9.05 -4.95 6.54
N ARG A 17 10.08 -4.95 7.42
CA ARG A 17 10.19 -5.95 8.50
C ARG A 17 9.12 -5.83 9.59
N PHE A 18 8.62 -4.64 9.88
CA PHE A 18 7.56 -4.43 10.90
C PHE A 18 6.19 -4.88 10.38
N LEU A 19 5.87 -4.58 9.12
CA LEU A 19 4.68 -5.11 8.43
C LEU A 19 4.76 -6.64 8.31
N LYS A 20 5.91 -7.20 7.90
CA LYS A 20 6.19 -8.65 7.92
C LYS A 20 6.14 -9.27 9.33
N ALA A 21 6.40 -8.51 10.39
CA ALA A 21 6.36 -9.01 11.77
C ALA A 21 4.94 -9.02 12.37
N LEU A 22 4.09 -8.07 11.97
CA LEU A 22 2.65 -8.12 12.26
C LEU A 22 1.97 -9.29 11.52
N ASP A 23 2.54 -9.68 10.38
CA ASP A 23 2.11 -10.77 9.50
C ASP A 23 2.32 -12.21 10.05
N TRP A 24 2.95 -12.37 11.22
CA TRP A 24 3.06 -13.69 11.87
C TRP A 24 1.74 -14.16 12.50
N THR A 25 0.78 -13.27 12.71
CA THR A 25 -0.47 -13.58 13.45
C THR A 25 -1.57 -14.19 12.59
N THR A 26 -1.59 -13.96 11.27
CA THR A 26 -2.62 -14.50 10.34
C THR A 26 -2.30 -15.91 9.86
N THR A 27 -1.02 -16.27 9.70
CA THR A 27 -0.62 -17.64 9.32
C THR A 27 -1.06 -18.69 10.36
N ARG A 28 -1.21 -18.28 11.64
CA ARG A 28 -1.70 -19.14 12.73
C ARG A 28 -3.23 -19.29 12.79
N LEU A 29 -3.99 -18.54 12.00
CA LEU A 29 -5.46 -18.57 12.00
C LEU A 29 -6.07 -19.34 10.81
N GLY A 30 -5.25 -19.97 9.95
CA GLY A 30 -5.75 -20.80 8.84
C GLY A 30 -6.35 -20.02 7.67
N LEU A 31 -6.10 -18.71 7.57
CA LEU A 31 -6.65 -17.81 6.54
C LEU A 31 -5.81 -17.78 5.25
N ASN A 32 -5.05 -18.83 4.94
CA ASN A 32 -4.23 -18.85 3.73
C ASN A 32 -5.14 -18.87 2.49
N ALA A 33 -5.10 -17.80 1.72
CA ALA A 33 -5.72 -17.73 0.40
C ALA A 33 -4.72 -18.21 -0.68
N PRO A 34 -5.20 -18.79 -1.79
CA PRO A 34 -4.33 -19.09 -2.93
C PRO A 34 -3.67 -17.80 -3.45
N PRO A 35 -2.45 -17.89 -4.02
CA PRO A 35 -1.79 -16.73 -4.62
C PRO A 35 -2.67 -16.07 -5.67
N ILE A 36 -2.92 -14.78 -5.50
CA ILE A 36 -3.77 -13.99 -6.42
C ILE A 36 -2.99 -13.54 -7.66
N VAL A 37 -1.69 -13.30 -7.51
CA VAL A 37 -0.85 -12.67 -8.53
C VAL A 37 -0.03 -13.72 -9.27
N GLU A 38 -0.38 -13.98 -10.52
CA GLU A 38 0.48 -14.67 -11.48
C GLU A 38 1.39 -13.65 -12.18
N LEU A 39 2.55 -13.40 -11.59
CA LEU A 39 3.40 -12.28 -11.99
C LEU A 39 3.88 -12.35 -13.45
N ALA A 40 4.11 -13.56 -13.98
CA ALA A 40 4.49 -13.75 -15.38
C ALA A 40 3.39 -13.27 -16.34
N TYR A 41 2.13 -13.62 -16.05
CA TYR A 41 0.98 -13.15 -16.81
C TYR A 41 0.83 -11.62 -16.71
N LEU A 42 0.89 -11.06 -15.49
CA LEU A 42 0.76 -9.60 -15.31
C LEU A 42 1.85 -8.80 -16.05
N ARG A 43 3.09 -9.30 -16.09
CA ARG A 43 4.18 -8.70 -16.88
C ARG A 43 3.96 -8.76 -18.38
N SER A 44 3.23 -9.76 -18.87
CA SER A 44 2.94 -9.89 -20.31
C SER A 44 1.83 -8.96 -20.79
N LEU A 45 1.07 -8.35 -19.88
CA LEU A 45 0.00 -7.43 -20.23
C LEU A 45 0.52 -6.12 -20.83
N PRO A 46 -0.25 -5.45 -21.71
CA PRO A 46 0.17 -4.19 -22.31
C PRO A 46 0.50 -3.11 -21.27
N VAL A 47 1.51 -2.28 -21.59
CA VAL A 47 1.86 -1.12 -20.77
C VAL A 47 0.66 -0.20 -20.60
N GLY A 48 0.43 0.26 -19.37
CA GLY A 48 -0.71 1.12 -19.01
C GLY A 48 -1.93 0.35 -18.51
N THR A 49 -1.94 -0.98 -18.59
CA THR A 49 -2.93 -1.82 -17.90
C THR A 49 -2.67 -1.89 -16.40
N PHE A 50 -3.73 -2.15 -15.63
CA PHE A 50 -3.65 -2.27 -14.18
C PHE A 50 -2.75 -3.43 -13.75
N GLY A 51 -2.86 -4.59 -14.42
CA GLY A 51 -2.01 -5.75 -14.15
C GLY A 51 -0.53 -5.46 -14.43
N CYS A 52 -0.21 -4.86 -15.57
CA CYS A 52 1.16 -4.45 -15.89
C CYS A 52 1.70 -3.42 -14.88
N ALA A 53 0.88 -2.46 -14.47
CA ALA A 53 1.26 -1.47 -13.46
C ALA A 53 1.58 -2.11 -12.10
N TRP A 54 0.81 -3.14 -11.69
CA TRP A 54 1.10 -3.88 -10.46
C TRP A 54 2.40 -4.66 -10.56
N ALA A 55 2.63 -5.40 -11.64
CA ALA A 55 3.89 -6.10 -11.85
C ALA A 55 5.09 -5.14 -11.81
N ASN A 56 4.99 -4.01 -12.50
CA ASN A 56 6.03 -2.97 -12.50
C ASN A 56 6.24 -2.38 -11.10
N HIS A 57 5.19 -2.19 -10.30
CA HIS A 57 5.32 -1.74 -8.93
C HIS A 57 6.15 -2.73 -8.10
N LEU A 58 5.83 -4.02 -8.16
CA LEU A 58 6.60 -5.05 -7.44
C LEU A 58 8.06 -5.10 -7.90
N ASP A 59 8.29 -5.05 -9.22
CA ASP A 59 9.63 -5.11 -9.81
C ASP A 59 10.48 -3.89 -9.42
N THR A 60 9.91 -2.68 -9.49
CA THR A 60 10.62 -1.44 -9.12
C THR A 60 10.96 -1.36 -7.64
N GLN A 61 10.15 -2.00 -6.78
CA GLN A 61 10.38 -2.06 -5.34
C GLN A 61 11.25 -3.27 -4.93
N GLY A 62 11.61 -4.15 -5.87
CA GLY A 62 12.34 -5.40 -5.58
C GLY A 62 11.56 -6.34 -4.66
N LEU A 63 10.22 -6.29 -4.73
CA LEU A 63 9.31 -7.09 -3.91
C LEU A 63 8.89 -8.35 -4.64
N GLN A 64 8.55 -9.38 -3.86
CA GLN A 64 7.82 -10.54 -4.36
C GLN A 64 6.39 -10.45 -3.83
N PRO A 65 5.37 -10.82 -4.63
CA PRO A 65 4.01 -10.83 -4.15
C PRO A 65 3.87 -11.79 -2.98
N PHE A 66 2.96 -11.48 -2.06
CA PHE A 66 2.60 -12.42 -1.01
C PHE A 66 1.97 -13.66 -1.63
N THR A 67 2.59 -14.83 -1.44
CA THR A 67 2.08 -16.13 -1.93
C THR A 67 1.30 -16.90 -0.86
N GLY A 68 1.02 -16.27 0.28
CA GLY A 68 0.33 -16.85 1.42
C GLY A 68 -0.22 -15.77 2.34
N GLY A 69 -0.88 -16.17 3.43
CA GLY A 69 -1.63 -15.24 4.27
C GLY A 69 -3.02 -14.92 3.73
N SER A 70 -3.69 -14.00 4.40
CA SER A 70 -5.06 -13.59 4.05
C SER A 70 -5.12 -12.88 2.70
N ARG A 71 -6.28 -12.98 2.03
CA ARG A 71 -6.54 -12.25 0.78
C ARG A 71 -6.18 -10.76 0.90
N ARG A 72 -6.57 -10.11 2.00
CA ARG A 72 -6.27 -8.69 2.21
C ARG A 72 -4.77 -8.38 2.20
N GLN A 73 -3.94 -9.29 2.73
CA GLN A 73 -2.49 -9.11 2.73
C GLN A 73 -1.92 -9.20 1.31
N GLN A 74 -2.39 -10.17 0.53
CA GLN A 74 -2.01 -10.30 -0.88
C GLN A 74 -2.47 -9.11 -1.73
N LEU A 75 -3.59 -8.48 -1.35
CA LEU A 75 -4.13 -7.30 -2.03
C LEU A 75 -3.46 -5.98 -1.63
N HIS A 76 -2.69 -5.94 -0.55
CA HIS A 76 -2.08 -4.69 -0.03
C HIS A 76 -1.21 -3.99 -1.07
N ASP A 77 -0.35 -4.73 -1.76
CA ASP A 77 0.52 -4.19 -2.82
C ASP A 77 -0.30 -3.56 -3.97
N GLY A 78 -1.49 -4.10 -4.23
CA GLY A 78 -2.42 -3.54 -5.21
C GLY A 78 -3.02 -2.22 -4.79
N VAL A 79 -3.21 -2.00 -3.49
CA VAL A 79 -3.71 -0.72 -2.98
C VAL A 79 -2.69 0.39 -3.25
N HIS A 80 -1.39 0.11 -3.14
CA HIS A 80 -0.34 1.06 -3.56
C HIS A 80 -0.48 1.46 -5.04
N VAL A 81 -0.70 0.48 -5.92
CA VAL A 81 -0.86 0.71 -7.36
C VAL A 81 -2.13 1.52 -7.64
N LEU A 82 -3.25 1.13 -7.03
CA LEU A 82 -4.54 1.78 -7.21
C LEU A 82 -4.53 3.24 -6.71
N THR A 83 -3.85 3.50 -5.60
CA THR A 83 -3.84 4.83 -4.98
C THR A 83 -2.68 5.71 -5.44
N GLY A 84 -1.60 5.12 -5.94
CA GLY A 84 -0.35 5.80 -6.28
C GLY A 84 0.56 6.13 -5.08
N TYR A 85 0.24 5.65 -3.87
CA TYR A 85 1.10 5.86 -2.70
C TYR A 85 2.33 4.96 -2.74
N GLY A 86 3.48 5.50 -2.33
CA GLY A 86 4.74 4.77 -2.28
C GLY A 86 4.80 3.72 -1.15
N THR A 87 5.87 2.94 -1.13
CA THR A 87 6.19 1.93 -0.10
C THR A 87 7.17 2.48 0.95
N ASP A 88 7.45 3.79 0.92
CA ASP A 88 8.23 4.44 1.95
C ASP A 88 7.37 4.61 3.23
N PRO A 89 7.97 4.92 4.40
CA PRO A 89 7.22 4.98 5.64
C PRO A 89 6.03 5.95 5.63
N LEU A 90 6.06 7.00 4.79
CA LEU A 90 4.94 7.92 4.64
C LEU A 90 3.86 7.36 3.70
N GLY A 91 4.25 6.77 2.56
CA GLY A 91 3.33 6.14 1.62
C GLY A 91 2.57 4.96 2.23
N GLU A 92 3.23 4.14 3.06
CA GLU A 92 2.55 3.10 3.85
C GLU A 92 1.53 3.69 4.82
N ALA A 93 1.85 4.82 5.46
CA ALA A 93 0.91 5.51 6.34
C ALA A 93 -0.25 6.10 5.53
N GLU A 94 -0.01 6.61 4.32
CA GLU A 94 -1.07 7.07 3.41
C GLU A 94 -2.00 5.92 2.99
N VAL A 95 -1.47 4.74 2.68
CA VAL A 95 -2.31 3.55 2.41
C VAL A 95 -3.16 3.18 3.63
N GLN A 96 -2.58 3.16 4.83
CA GLN A 96 -3.36 2.87 6.05
C GLN A 96 -4.44 3.95 6.31
N ALA A 97 -4.15 5.22 6.07
CA ALA A 97 -5.12 6.31 6.20
C ALA A 97 -6.24 6.17 5.17
N PHE A 98 -5.90 5.88 3.92
CA PHE A 98 -6.85 5.64 2.84
C PHE A 98 -7.77 4.45 3.16
N LEU A 99 -7.21 3.30 3.55
CA LEU A 99 -7.99 2.12 3.91
C LEU A 99 -8.91 2.40 5.10
N LEU A 100 -8.43 3.13 6.11
CA LEU A 100 -9.27 3.55 7.24
C LEU A 100 -10.44 4.45 6.81
N GLY A 101 -10.23 5.30 5.80
CA GLY A 101 -11.27 6.15 5.21
C GLY A 101 -12.26 5.38 4.36
N ALA A 102 -11.78 4.45 3.54
CA ALA A 102 -12.60 3.62 2.66
C ALA A 102 -13.47 2.63 3.46
N LYS A 103 -12.88 1.96 4.45
CA LYS A 103 -13.60 1.07 5.35
C LYS A 103 -12.91 0.91 6.69
N PHE A 104 -13.60 1.30 7.75
CA PHE A 104 -13.05 1.24 9.09
C PHE A 104 -12.79 -0.21 9.54
N HIS A 105 -11.53 -0.53 9.84
CA HIS A 105 -11.14 -1.75 10.54
C HIS A 105 -10.18 -1.41 11.70
N PRO A 106 -10.39 -1.93 12.92
CA PRO A 106 -9.55 -1.61 14.09
C PRO A 106 -8.06 -1.86 13.88
N ILE A 107 -7.71 -2.85 13.05
CA ILE A 107 -6.31 -3.18 12.73
C ILE A 107 -5.57 -2.01 12.07
N HIS A 108 -6.24 -1.21 11.23
CA HIS A 108 -5.63 -0.06 10.57
C HIS A 108 -5.22 1.03 11.56
N LEU A 109 -5.93 1.19 12.69
CA LEU A 109 -5.55 2.11 13.76
C LEU A 109 -4.25 1.68 14.45
N ILE A 110 -4.10 0.39 14.72
CA ILE A 110 -2.91 -0.17 15.36
C ILE A 110 -1.69 0.00 14.44
N LEU A 111 -1.85 -0.33 13.15
CA LEU A 111 -0.81 -0.16 12.14
C LEU A 111 -0.42 1.31 11.97
N MET A 112 -1.39 2.20 11.83
CA MET A 112 -1.19 3.65 11.73
C MET A 112 -0.41 4.19 12.94
N ALA A 113 -0.77 3.78 14.16
CA ALA A 113 -0.09 4.22 15.37
C ALA A 113 1.39 3.79 15.39
N GLY A 114 1.69 2.56 14.94
CA GLY A 114 3.06 2.07 14.78
C GLY A 114 3.88 2.89 13.78
N LEU A 115 3.31 3.18 12.60
CA LEU A 115 3.97 3.99 11.58
C LEU A 115 4.20 5.43 12.03
N LEU A 116 3.20 6.07 12.63
CA LEU A 116 3.33 7.42 13.16
C LEU A 116 4.43 7.51 14.23
N ARG A 117 4.57 6.48 15.08
CA ARG A 117 5.66 6.41 16.06
C ARG A 117 7.03 6.30 15.39
N SER A 118 7.14 5.52 14.31
CA SER A 118 8.37 5.40 13.52
C SER A 118 8.74 6.73 12.84
N LEU A 119 7.78 7.34 12.14
CA LEU A 119 7.93 8.66 11.51
C LEU A 119 8.33 9.72 12.54
N ASN A 120 7.65 9.80 13.68
CA ASN A 120 7.96 10.78 14.72
C ASN A 120 9.35 10.60 15.34
N ARG A 121 9.96 9.42 15.29
CA ARG A 121 11.35 9.22 15.72
C ARG A 121 12.34 9.74 14.67
N SER A 122 12.02 9.61 13.39
CA SER A 122 12.86 10.06 12.28
C SER A 122 12.78 11.57 12.02
N LEU A 123 11.71 12.24 12.45
CA LEU A 123 11.41 13.64 12.11
C LEU A 123 11.80 14.68 13.19
N GLN A 124 12.57 14.29 14.22
CA GLN A 124 12.91 15.18 15.35
C GLN A 124 14.14 16.05 14.98
N PRO A 125 13.94 17.26 14.39
CA PRO A 125 13.23 18.36 15.08
C PRO A 125 12.26 19.19 14.20
N HIS A 126 11.93 18.80 12.97
CA HIS A 126 11.29 19.72 12.00
C HIS A 126 9.76 19.75 12.10
N ARG A 127 9.21 20.79 12.76
CA ARG A 127 7.75 21.04 12.88
C ARG A 127 7.02 21.11 11.53
N ILE A 128 7.63 21.75 10.52
CA ILE A 128 7.07 21.88 9.16
C ILE A 128 6.89 20.50 8.50
N LEU A 129 7.83 19.60 8.74
CA LEU A 129 7.78 18.24 8.22
C LEU A 129 6.61 17.44 8.83
N ARG A 130 6.28 17.72 10.11
CA ARG A 130 5.14 17.11 10.80
C ARG A 130 3.79 17.63 10.31
N SER A 131 3.65 18.92 10.02
CA SER A 131 2.39 19.47 9.47
C SER A 131 2.13 18.96 8.06
N ASN A 132 3.17 18.80 7.24
CA ASN A 132 3.07 18.19 5.91
C ASN A 132 2.59 16.73 6.00
N VAL A 133 3.20 15.91 6.88
CA VAL A 133 2.76 14.52 7.11
C VAL A 133 1.29 14.47 7.52
N ARG A 134 0.84 15.30 8.47
CA ARG A 134 -0.58 15.31 8.88
C ARG A 134 -1.51 15.66 7.73
N SER A 135 -1.18 16.69 6.95
CA SER A 135 -2.00 17.10 5.80
C SER A 135 -2.11 15.98 4.76
N ARG A 136 -1.00 15.28 4.48
CA ARG A 136 -0.99 14.13 3.56
C ARG A 136 -1.84 12.96 4.05
N LEU A 137 -1.71 12.60 5.33
CA LEU A 137 -2.53 11.53 5.92
C LEU A 137 -4.01 11.89 5.98
N GLN A 138 -4.35 13.15 6.27
CA GLN A 138 -5.72 13.64 6.22
C GLN A 138 -6.29 13.58 4.80
N ALA A 139 -5.52 14.02 3.79
CA ALA A 139 -5.92 13.93 2.40
C ALA A 139 -6.12 12.47 1.96
N ALA A 140 -5.23 11.56 2.35
CA ALA A 140 -5.38 10.13 2.05
C ALA A 140 -6.63 9.52 2.69
N TYR A 141 -6.92 9.86 3.95
CA TYR A 141 -8.15 9.45 4.63
C TYR A 141 -9.40 9.98 3.94
N GLN A 142 -9.43 11.27 3.61
CA GLN A 142 -10.56 11.89 2.87
C GLN A 142 -10.76 11.26 1.50
N ARG A 143 -9.68 10.98 0.77
CA ARG A 143 -9.73 10.28 -0.52
C ARG A 143 -10.30 8.86 -0.35
N GLY A 144 -9.97 8.19 0.74
CA GLY A 144 -10.59 6.90 1.11
C GLY A 144 -12.10 7.02 1.34
N GLN A 145 -12.54 8.02 2.11
CA GLN A 145 -13.98 8.25 2.37
C GLN A 145 -14.79 8.53 1.10
N GLN A 146 -14.15 9.14 0.10
CA GLN A 146 -14.79 9.49 -1.18
C GLN A 146 -14.69 8.37 -2.22
N ALA A 147 -13.84 7.36 -1.98
CA ALA A 147 -13.63 6.27 -2.92
C ALA A 147 -14.82 5.31 -2.92
N GLN A 148 -15.15 4.80 -4.11
CA GLN A 148 -16.12 3.71 -4.29
C GLN A 148 -15.44 2.34 -4.12
N PHE A 149 -14.55 2.22 -3.14
CA PHE A 149 -13.64 1.09 -2.98
C PHE A 149 -13.92 0.35 -1.66
N ASP A 150 -14.22 -0.95 -1.73
CA ASP A 150 -14.32 -1.81 -0.55
C ASP A 150 -13.18 -2.85 -0.56
N PRO A 151 -12.20 -2.75 0.36
CA PRO A 151 -11.07 -3.68 0.40
C PRO A 151 -11.45 -5.12 0.75
N ASP A 152 -12.64 -5.38 1.29
CA ASP A 152 -13.09 -6.72 1.66
C ASP A 152 -13.68 -7.50 0.49
N THR A 153 -14.24 -6.79 -0.49
CA THR A 153 -14.91 -7.40 -1.65
C THR A 153 -14.14 -7.15 -2.95
N TRP A 154 -12.99 -6.50 -2.88
CA TRP A 154 -12.18 -6.16 -4.04
C TRP A 154 -11.65 -7.41 -4.77
N GLN A 155 -11.87 -7.43 -6.08
CA GLN A 155 -11.50 -8.50 -7.00
C GLN A 155 -10.67 -7.96 -8.15
N PRO A 156 -9.40 -7.61 -7.90
CA PRO A 156 -8.54 -7.04 -8.94
C PRO A 156 -8.28 -8.01 -10.11
N GLU A 157 -8.50 -9.31 -9.91
CA GLU A 157 -8.38 -10.34 -10.94
C GLU A 157 -9.27 -10.10 -12.15
N THR A 158 -10.38 -9.39 -11.94
CA THR A 158 -11.32 -9.00 -13.00
C THR A 158 -10.92 -7.73 -13.75
N LEU A 159 -9.83 -7.07 -13.32
CA LEU A 159 -9.46 -5.72 -13.75
C LEU A 159 -8.09 -5.67 -14.44
N TRP A 160 -7.35 -6.78 -14.51
CA TRP A 160 -5.96 -6.80 -14.96
C TRP A 160 -5.71 -6.15 -16.31
N GLU A 161 -6.57 -6.45 -17.29
CA GLU A 161 -6.40 -5.99 -18.67
C GLU A 161 -6.94 -4.57 -18.89
N GLN A 162 -7.68 -4.02 -17.92
CA GLN A 162 -8.20 -2.66 -18.03
C GLN A 162 -7.06 -1.64 -17.84
N SER A 163 -7.20 -0.45 -18.46
CA SER A 163 -6.23 0.62 -18.23
C SER A 163 -6.24 1.03 -16.76
N LEU A 164 -5.06 1.34 -16.21
CA LEU A 164 -4.95 1.83 -14.83
C LEU A 164 -5.87 3.04 -14.61
N SER A 165 -5.94 3.95 -15.57
CA SER A 165 -6.82 5.13 -15.52
C SER A 165 -8.31 4.79 -15.45
N ALA A 166 -8.76 3.75 -16.16
CA ALA A 166 -10.15 3.32 -16.11
C ALA A 166 -10.47 2.67 -14.75
N VAL A 167 -9.56 1.84 -14.25
CA VAL A 167 -9.70 1.20 -12.93
C VAL A 167 -9.74 2.25 -11.82
N THR A 168 -8.84 3.23 -11.83
CA THR A 168 -8.85 4.30 -10.82
C THR A 168 -10.14 5.11 -10.92
N ALA A 169 -10.60 5.46 -12.13
CA ALA A 169 -11.85 6.18 -12.34
C ALA A 169 -13.08 5.39 -11.83
N GLN A 170 -13.11 4.06 -12.04
CA GLN A 170 -14.17 3.18 -11.55
C GLN A 170 -14.33 3.25 -10.02
N PHE A 171 -13.23 3.43 -9.30
CA PHE A 171 -13.25 3.56 -7.83
C PHE A 171 -13.36 5.01 -7.35
N GLY A 172 -13.63 5.98 -8.24
CA GLY A 172 -13.69 7.39 -7.89
C GLY A 172 -12.32 7.99 -7.54
N LEU A 173 -11.23 7.35 -7.96
CA LEU A 173 -9.86 7.78 -7.72
C LEU A 173 -9.37 8.50 -8.99
N GLY A 174 -9.22 9.83 -8.91
CA GLY A 174 -8.51 10.58 -9.94
C GLY A 174 -7.03 10.14 -10.02
N LEU A 175 -6.41 10.34 -11.19
CA LEU A 175 -4.95 10.23 -11.32
C LEU A 175 -4.30 11.33 -10.47
N ASN A 176 -3.32 10.96 -9.65
CA ASN A 176 -2.49 11.92 -8.91
C ASN A 176 -1.44 12.56 -9.82
#